data_AF-A0A9L0I7E5-F1
#
_entry.id   AF-A0A9L0I7E5-F1
#
_cell.length_a   1.000
_cell.length_b   1.000
_cell.length_c   1.000
_cell.angle_alpha   90.00
_cell.angle_beta   90.00
_cell.angle_gamma   90.00
#
_symmetry.space_group_name_H-M   'P 1'
#
loop_
_entity.id
_entity.type
_entity.pdbx_description
1 polymer ?
#
loop_
_entity_poly.entity_id
_entity_poly.type
_entity_poly.pdbx_seq_one_letter_code
_entity_poly.pdbx_strand_id
1 'polypeptide(L)'
;MALAARLWRVVPPRPWLPVGAASGRSRCGPRRLCGSEVVGNGGAFKRSLLLSALSYLGFETYQVISQAALVCAAATVFRVEEILEQADYLYESGETEKLYQLLTQYKESEDAELLWRLARASRDIAQLSGTSEEEKKLLVYEALEYAKRALEKNESSFAAHKWYAICISDVGDYEGIKAKIANAYTIKEHFEKAIELNPKDATSIHLMGIWCYTFAEMPWYQRRIAKVLFAAPPSSTYEEALGYFHRAEQDVRPFVFSKDHLMGSRPLLSGELQSWAGPSSGATPPSCFERGL
;
A
#
# COMPACT_ATOMS: atom_id res chain seq x y z
N MET A 1 -39.96 11.03 6.82
CA MET A 1 -38.97 12.11 6.94
C MET A 1 -37.87 11.84 5.93
N ALA A 2 -38.02 12.43 4.75
CA ALA A 2 -37.07 12.35 3.66
C ALA A 2 -35.83 13.19 3.98
N LEU A 3 -34.65 12.76 3.54
CA LEU A 3 -33.64 13.63 2.96
C LEU A 3 -32.71 12.80 2.08
N ALA A 4 -32.67 13.19 0.82
CA ALA A 4 -31.98 12.55 -0.28
C ALA A 4 -30.65 13.26 -0.57
N ALA A 5 -29.73 12.47 -1.15
CA ALA A 5 -28.76 12.82 -2.19
C ALA A 5 -27.71 13.92 -1.93
N ARG A 6 -26.44 13.60 -2.23
CA ARG A 6 -25.69 14.23 -3.34
C ARG A 6 -24.35 13.53 -3.60
N LEU A 7 -24.31 12.83 -4.72
CA LEU A 7 -23.12 12.49 -5.49
C LEU A 7 -22.58 13.77 -6.16
N TRP A 8 -21.25 13.95 -6.18
CA TRP A 8 -20.60 14.80 -7.19
C TRP A 8 -19.34 14.12 -7.73
N ARG A 9 -19.46 13.59 -8.95
CA ARG A 9 -18.38 13.51 -9.94
C ARG A 9 -18.44 14.80 -10.76
N VAL A 10 -17.30 15.45 -10.99
CA VAL A 10 -17.17 16.47 -12.05
C VAL A 10 -15.85 16.25 -12.77
N VAL A 11 -15.95 15.71 -13.99
CA VAL A 11 -14.91 15.70 -15.03
C VAL A 11 -15.38 16.70 -16.09
N PRO A 12 -14.55 17.63 -16.59
CA PRO A 12 -14.97 18.56 -17.65
C PRO A 12 -14.82 17.94 -19.05
N PRO A 13 -15.71 18.26 -20.01
CA PRO A 13 -15.62 17.75 -21.38
C PRO A 13 -14.77 18.65 -22.29
N ARG A 14 -14.01 18.02 -23.21
CA ARG A 14 -13.32 18.66 -24.33
C ARG A 14 -14.31 19.00 -25.46
N PRO A 15 -14.19 20.15 -26.15
CA PRO A 15 -14.96 20.39 -27.37
C PRO A 15 -14.26 19.82 -28.61
N TRP A 16 -15.07 19.15 -29.41
CA TRP A 16 -14.73 18.56 -30.71
C TRP A 16 -14.79 19.62 -31.81
N LEU A 17 -13.82 19.57 -32.74
CA LEU A 17 -13.85 20.27 -34.02
C LEU A 17 -14.83 19.59 -34.99
N PRO A 18 -15.43 20.33 -35.94
CA PRO A 18 -15.76 19.73 -37.22
C PRO A 18 -15.18 20.49 -38.41
N VAL A 19 -14.64 19.68 -39.33
CA VAL A 19 -14.27 19.98 -40.70
C VAL A 19 -15.49 19.78 -41.60
N GLY A 20 -15.65 20.60 -42.64
CA GLY A 20 -16.09 20.09 -43.95
C GLY A 20 -17.40 20.59 -44.55
N ALA A 21 -17.24 21.48 -45.53
CA ALA A 21 -17.76 21.36 -46.91
C ALA A 21 -19.27 21.51 -47.25
N ALA A 22 -19.54 22.64 -47.93
CA ALA A 22 -20.03 22.76 -49.32
C ALA A 22 -21.38 22.19 -49.77
N SER A 23 -22.22 23.12 -50.28
CA SER A 23 -23.06 23.10 -51.52
C SER A 23 -24.38 23.84 -51.23
N GLY A 24 -24.99 24.68 -52.07
CA GLY A 24 -24.74 25.20 -53.41
C GLY A 24 -25.97 26.01 -53.87
N ARG A 25 -25.84 26.73 -55.00
CA ARG A 25 -26.87 27.40 -55.86
C ARG A 25 -27.39 28.79 -55.42
N SER A 26 -26.92 29.87 -56.07
CA SER A 26 -27.47 30.54 -57.29
C SER A 26 -28.63 31.51 -56.95
N ARG A 27 -28.75 32.76 -57.41
CA ARG A 27 -28.44 33.37 -58.72
C ARG A 27 -28.62 34.92 -58.61
N CYS A 28 -27.82 35.66 -59.40
CA CYS A 28 -28.06 36.93 -60.10
C CYS A 28 -28.57 38.22 -59.40
N GLY A 29 -27.83 39.32 -59.63
CA GLY A 29 -28.40 40.67 -59.80
C GLY A 29 -27.48 41.82 -59.34
N PRO A 30 -27.06 42.76 -60.22
CA PRO A 30 -26.02 43.73 -59.91
C PRO A 30 -26.59 45.04 -59.33
N ARG A 31 -25.86 45.71 -58.42
CA ARG A 31 -25.83 47.18 -58.38
C ARG A 31 -24.75 47.76 -57.46
N ARG A 32 -23.93 48.61 -58.10
CA ARG A 32 -23.25 49.83 -57.63
C ARG A 32 -22.25 49.70 -56.47
N LEU A 33 -20.99 49.82 -56.89
CA LEU A 33 -19.90 50.47 -56.17
C LEU A 33 -20.39 51.67 -55.33
N CYS A 34 -20.15 51.58 -54.02
CA CYS A 34 -19.87 52.76 -53.20
C CYS A 34 -18.56 52.45 -52.47
N GLY A 35 -17.54 53.24 -52.77
CA GLY A 35 -16.22 53.08 -52.19
C GLY A 35 -16.27 53.27 -50.69
N SER A 36 -15.62 52.36 -49.96
CA SER A 36 -15.06 52.68 -48.66
C SER A 36 -13.55 52.57 -48.80
N GLU A 37 -12.90 53.72 -48.68
CA GLU A 37 -11.46 53.86 -48.58
C GLU A 37 -10.93 52.87 -47.54
N VAL A 38 -10.08 51.96 -47.99
CA VAL A 38 -9.23 51.18 -47.08
C VAL A 38 -8.15 52.13 -46.57
N VAL A 39 -8.45 52.81 -45.46
CA VAL A 39 -7.41 53.39 -44.61
C VAL A 39 -6.59 52.20 -44.09
N GLY A 40 -5.45 51.97 -44.72
CA GLY A 40 -4.43 51.05 -44.26
C GLY A 40 -3.92 51.48 -42.90
N ASN A 41 -4.54 51.00 -41.83
CA ASN A 41 -4.05 51.22 -40.48
C ASN A 41 -2.93 50.21 -40.18
N GLY A 42 -1.68 50.60 -40.46
CA GLY A 42 -0.47 49.81 -40.21
C GLY A 42 -0.26 49.38 -38.75
N GLY A 43 -1.12 49.80 -37.81
CA GLY A 43 -1.12 49.36 -36.42
C GLY A 43 -1.72 47.98 -36.15
N ALA A 44 -2.65 47.48 -36.99
CA ALA A 44 -3.31 46.19 -36.77
C ALA A 44 -2.40 44.98 -37.07
N PHE A 45 -1.57 45.09 -38.11
CA PHE A 45 -0.61 44.04 -38.50
C PHE A 45 0.53 43.89 -37.48
N LYS A 46 0.99 45.01 -36.90
CA LYS A 46 2.02 45.01 -35.84
C LYS A 46 1.50 44.39 -34.53
N ARG A 47 0.23 44.61 -34.17
CA ARG A 47 -0.38 44.02 -32.97
C ARG A 47 -0.61 42.51 -33.08
N SER A 48 -0.93 42.01 -34.28
CA SER A 48 -1.13 40.57 -34.52
C SER A 48 0.19 39.77 -34.46
N LEU A 49 1.31 40.33 -34.94
CA LEU A 49 2.64 39.69 -34.85
C LEU A 49 3.18 39.62 -33.41
N LEU A 50 2.86 40.63 -32.58
CA LEU A 50 3.28 40.66 -31.17
C LEU A 50 2.54 39.60 -30.35
N LEU A 51 1.26 39.36 -30.62
CA LEU A 51 0.47 38.32 -29.95
C LEU A 51 0.95 36.90 -30.29
N SER A 52 1.36 36.65 -31.54
CA SER A 52 1.89 35.33 -31.94
C SER A 52 3.29 35.05 -31.37
N ALA A 53 4.15 36.07 -31.28
CA ALA A 53 5.48 35.94 -30.70
C ALA A 53 5.42 35.71 -29.17
N LEU A 54 4.50 36.38 -28.46
CA LEU A 54 4.28 36.16 -27.03
C LEU A 54 3.69 34.77 -26.73
N SER A 55 2.79 34.27 -27.59
CA SER A 55 2.26 32.90 -27.44
C SER A 55 3.32 31.83 -27.71
N TYR A 56 4.22 32.08 -28.68
CA TYR A 56 5.34 31.16 -28.98
C TYR A 56 6.36 31.13 -27.84
N LEU A 57 6.75 32.31 -27.32
CA LEU A 57 7.65 32.41 -26.18
C LEU A 57 7.05 31.77 -24.91
N GLY A 58 5.73 31.93 -24.70
CA GLY A 58 5.01 31.26 -23.61
C GLY A 58 4.95 29.74 -23.77
N PHE A 59 4.87 29.24 -25.00
CA PHE A 59 4.91 27.80 -25.29
C PHE A 59 6.31 27.22 -25.08
N GLU A 60 7.37 27.89 -25.54
CA GLU A 60 8.75 27.45 -25.30
C GLU A 60 9.12 27.49 -23.82
N THR A 61 8.74 28.53 -23.07
CA THR A 61 8.98 28.56 -21.63
C THR A 61 8.19 27.49 -20.90
N TYR A 62 6.95 27.22 -21.29
CA TYR A 62 6.18 26.07 -20.79
C TYR A 62 6.90 24.74 -21.08
N GLN A 63 7.40 24.57 -22.30
CA GLN A 63 8.10 23.35 -22.70
C GLN A 63 9.39 23.14 -21.90
N VAL A 64 10.19 24.20 -21.68
CA VAL A 64 11.40 24.15 -20.86
C VAL A 64 11.08 23.87 -19.40
N ILE A 65 10.07 24.54 -18.82
CA ILE A 65 9.64 24.28 -17.44
C ILE A 65 9.13 22.84 -17.28
N SER A 66 8.38 22.33 -18.25
CA SER A 66 7.89 20.95 -18.24
C SER A 66 9.02 19.93 -18.34
N GLN A 67 10.03 20.17 -19.19
CA GLN A 67 11.20 19.30 -19.31
C GLN A 67 12.06 19.36 -18.05
N ALA A 68 12.28 20.54 -17.47
CA ALA A 68 13.01 20.69 -16.22
C ALA A 68 12.30 19.96 -15.06
N ALA A 69 10.98 20.08 -14.95
CA ALA A 69 10.19 19.35 -13.97
C ALA A 69 10.32 17.83 -14.14
N LEU A 70 10.32 17.34 -15.38
CA LEU A 70 10.48 15.91 -15.69
C LEU A 70 11.88 15.40 -15.34
N VAL A 71 12.93 16.18 -15.62
CA VAL A 71 14.32 15.86 -15.24
C VAL A 71 14.48 15.86 -13.72
N CYS A 72 13.91 16.85 -13.02
CA CYS A 72 13.92 16.91 -11.56
C CYS A 72 13.20 15.72 -10.94
N ALA A 73 12.01 15.36 -11.45
CA ALA A 73 11.26 14.20 -10.99
C ALA A 73 12.04 12.90 -11.24
N ALA A 74 12.63 12.74 -12.41
CA ALA A 74 13.48 11.59 -12.71
C ALA A 74 14.66 11.49 -11.74
N ALA A 75 15.39 12.60 -11.51
CA ALA A 75 16.50 12.64 -10.57
C ALA A 75 16.09 12.31 -9.11
N THR A 76 14.87 12.69 -8.69
CA THR A 76 14.35 12.30 -7.37
C THR A 76 14.02 10.81 -7.29
N VAL A 77 13.43 10.22 -8.35
CA VAL A 77 13.13 8.78 -8.41
C VAL A 77 14.42 7.96 -8.33
N PHE A 78 15.45 8.33 -9.11
CA PHE A 78 16.76 7.66 -9.05
C PHE A 78 17.38 7.68 -7.65
N ARG A 79 17.27 8.82 -6.95
CA ARG A 79 17.78 8.94 -5.58
C ARG A 79 17.02 8.06 -4.60
N VAL A 80 15.69 7.96 -4.75
CA VAL A 80 14.87 7.10 -3.89
C VAL A 80 15.22 5.63 -4.12
N GLU A 81 15.40 5.20 -5.36
CA GLU A 81 15.77 3.82 -5.68
C GLU A 81 17.09 3.41 -5.02
N GLU A 82 18.13 4.26 -5.08
CA GLU A 82 19.41 4.00 -4.40
C GLU A 82 19.25 3.81 -2.88
N ILE A 83 18.35 4.59 -2.26
CA ILE A 83 18.05 4.48 -0.82
C ILE A 83 17.30 3.17 -0.53
N LEU A 84 16.37 2.76 -1.41
CA LEU A 84 15.62 1.52 -1.29
C LEU A 84 16.55 0.30 -1.39
N GLU A 85 17.46 0.29 -2.36
CA GLU A 85 18.49 -0.76 -2.50
C GLU A 85 19.37 -0.85 -1.24
N GLN A 86 19.80 0.30 -0.71
CA GLN A 86 20.58 0.34 0.53
C GLN A 86 19.78 -0.18 1.73
N ALA A 87 18.50 0.18 1.83
CA ALA A 87 17.62 -0.27 2.90
C ALA A 87 17.37 -1.78 2.82
N ASP A 88 17.16 -2.33 1.62
CA ASP A 88 16.95 -3.77 1.43
C ASP A 88 18.24 -4.55 1.72
N TYR A 89 19.41 -4.04 1.35
CA TYR A 89 20.70 -4.63 1.75
C TYR A 89 20.90 -4.65 3.28
N LEU A 90 20.59 -3.54 3.97
CA LEU A 90 20.67 -3.47 5.43
C LEU A 90 19.68 -4.42 6.11
N TYR A 91 18.50 -4.62 5.53
CA TYR A 91 17.52 -5.59 5.99
C TYR A 91 18.02 -7.03 5.84
N GLU A 92 18.53 -7.39 4.66
CA GLU A 92 19.05 -8.73 4.38
C GLU A 92 20.29 -9.09 5.22
N SER A 93 21.13 -8.09 5.54
CA SER A 93 22.28 -8.25 6.43
C SER A 93 21.94 -8.32 7.91
N GLY A 94 20.68 -8.08 8.30
CA GLY A 94 20.22 -8.09 9.70
C GLY A 94 20.62 -6.86 10.52
N GLU A 95 21.11 -5.80 9.87
CA GLU A 95 21.60 -4.56 10.48
C GLU A 95 20.43 -3.62 10.84
N THR A 96 19.54 -4.09 11.71
CA THR A 96 18.23 -3.47 12.04
C THR A 96 18.34 -2.02 12.52
N GLU A 97 19.31 -1.73 13.40
CA GLU A 97 19.54 -0.38 13.93
C GLU A 97 19.96 0.61 12.83
N LYS A 98 20.89 0.19 11.95
CA LYS A 98 21.36 1.02 10.83
C LYS A 98 20.25 1.24 9.82
N LEU A 99 19.46 0.20 9.52
CA LEU A 99 18.29 0.30 8.67
C LEU A 99 17.30 1.34 9.19
N TYR A 100 16.98 1.26 10.48
CA TYR A 100 16.06 2.21 11.11
C TYR A 100 16.60 3.64 11.07
N GLN A 101 17.89 3.84 11.38
CA GLN A 101 18.55 5.15 11.31
C GLN A 101 18.57 5.74 9.90
N LEU A 102 18.73 4.91 8.86
CA LEU A 102 18.67 5.34 7.46
C LEU A 102 17.25 5.80 7.11
N LEU A 103 16.24 4.95 7.35
CA LEU A 103 14.87 5.20 6.92
C LEU A 103 14.19 6.32 7.72
N THR A 104 14.57 6.55 8.98
CA THR A 104 14.03 7.63 9.82
C THR A 104 14.32 9.02 9.22
N GLN A 105 15.40 9.17 8.44
CA GLN A 105 15.70 10.42 7.73
C GLN A 105 14.63 10.77 6.69
N TYR A 106 13.84 9.78 6.26
CA TYR A 106 12.79 9.90 5.25
C TYR A 106 11.38 9.69 5.83
N LYS A 107 11.20 9.86 7.14
CA LYS A 107 9.88 9.68 7.80
C LYS A 107 8.76 10.59 7.26
N GLU A 108 9.12 11.75 6.71
CA GLU A 108 8.17 12.70 6.10
C GLU A 108 7.99 12.46 4.58
N SER A 109 8.58 11.39 4.04
CA SER A 109 8.42 11.04 2.62
C SER A 109 6.96 10.71 2.29
N GLU A 110 6.58 10.97 1.05
CA GLU A 110 5.29 10.56 0.49
C GLU A 110 5.40 9.28 -0.36
N ASP A 111 6.60 8.71 -0.43
CA ASP A 111 6.85 7.48 -1.17
C ASP A 111 6.41 6.26 -0.35
N ALA A 112 5.50 5.47 -0.92
CA ALA A 112 4.94 4.29 -0.25
C ALA A 112 6.01 3.23 0.06
N GLU A 113 7.01 3.07 -0.81
CA GLU A 113 8.05 2.05 -0.69
C GLU A 113 9.01 2.32 0.47
N LEU A 114 9.31 3.60 0.74
CA LEU A 114 10.04 4.02 1.92
C LEU A 114 9.21 3.86 3.20
N LEU A 115 7.92 4.24 3.16
CA LEU A 115 7.06 4.27 4.34
C LEU A 115 6.77 2.87 4.91
N TRP A 116 6.45 1.88 4.07
CA TRP A 116 6.20 0.53 4.59
C TRP A 116 7.50 -0.12 5.10
N ARG A 117 8.66 0.17 4.49
CA ARG A 117 9.97 -0.28 4.97
C ARG A 117 10.31 0.34 6.32
N LEU A 118 9.98 1.61 6.51
CA LEU A 118 10.13 2.28 7.80
C LEU A 118 9.22 1.66 8.86
N ALA A 119 7.96 1.36 8.53
CA ALA A 119 7.05 0.65 9.43
C ALA A 119 7.62 -0.71 9.88
N ARG A 120 8.16 -1.49 8.93
CA ARG A 120 8.87 -2.75 9.22
C ARG A 120 10.05 -2.52 10.16
N ALA A 121 10.93 -1.57 9.84
CA ALA A 121 12.12 -1.29 10.64
C ALA A 121 11.75 -0.83 12.07
N SER A 122 10.76 0.06 12.23
CA SER A 122 10.24 0.48 13.54
C SER A 122 9.78 -0.71 14.37
N ARG A 123 9.01 -1.62 13.75
CA ARG A 123 8.54 -2.85 14.40
C ARG A 123 9.71 -3.76 14.78
N ASP A 124 10.68 -3.96 13.90
CA ASP A 124 11.82 -4.83 14.15
C ASP A 124 12.67 -4.29 15.33
N ILE A 125 12.85 -2.96 15.44
CA ILE A 125 13.46 -2.32 16.62
C ILE A 125 12.63 -2.58 17.89
N ALA A 126 11.29 -2.51 17.81
CA ALA A 126 10.43 -2.81 18.95
C ALA A 126 10.55 -4.26 19.43
N GLN A 127 10.93 -5.19 18.55
CA GLN A 127 11.13 -6.60 18.91
C GLN A 127 12.54 -6.93 19.44
N LEU A 128 13.47 -5.96 19.42
CA LEU A 128 14.80 -6.17 20.01
C LEU A 128 14.72 -6.29 21.53
N SER A 129 15.55 -7.16 22.10
CA SER A 129 15.60 -7.40 23.55
C SER A 129 16.10 -6.21 24.36
N GLY A 130 16.80 -5.27 23.71
CA GLY A 130 17.33 -4.05 24.34
C GLY A 130 16.33 -2.90 24.46
N THR A 131 15.17 -3.00 23.82
CA THR A 131 14.18 -1.93 23.76
C THR A 131 13.29 -1.96 25.01
N SER A 132 13.11 -0.81 25.67
CA SER A 132 12.25 -0.70 26.85
C SER A 132 10.75 -0.87 26.49
N GLU A 133 9.91 -1.31 27.41
CA GLU A 133 8.47 -1.52 27.13
C GLU A 133 7.76 -0.22 26.70
N GLU A 134 8.17 0.92 27.25
CA GLU A 134 7.67 2.24 26.85
C GLU A 134 8.06 2.58 25.40
N GLU A 135 9.32 2.33 25.02
CA GLU A 135 9.79 2.55 23.65
C GLU A 135 9.15 1.58 22.67
N LYS A 136 8.98 0.30 23.05
CA LYS A 136 8.27 -0.69 22.21
C LYS A 136 6.88 -0.21 21.86
N LYS A 137 6.13 0.26 22.87
CA LYS A 137 4.80 0.80 22.66
C LYS A 137 4.85 1.95 21.67
N LEU A 138 5.71 2.95 21.88
CA LEU A 138 5.84 4.11 20.96
C LEU A 138 6.14 3.67 19.52
N LEU A 139 7.12 2.79 19.34
CA LEU A 139 7.54 2.29 18.03
C LEU A 139 6.42 1.52 17.31
N VAL A 140 5.61 0.75 18.04
CA VAL A 140 4.47 0.03 17.45
C VAL A 140 3.38 0.97 16.96
N TYR A 141 3.07 2.05 17.70
CA TYR A 141 2.14 3.07 17.23
C TYR A 141 2.70 3.87 16.04
N GLU A 142 3.99 4.22 16.07
CA GLU A 142 4.65 4.88 14.93
C GLU A 142 4.66 3.99 13.68
N ALA A 143 4.95 2.70 13.83
CA ALA A 143 4.92 1.74 12.73
C ALA A 143 3.53 1.67 12.08
N LEU A 144 2.46 1.70 12.87
CA LEU A 144 1.09 1.75 12.35
C LEU A 144 0.83 3.04 11.54
N GLU A 145 1.27 4.20 12.04
CA GLU A 145 1.13 5.47 11.32
C GLU A 145 1.88 5.44 9.98
N TYR A 146 3.11 4.94 9.95
CA TYR A 146 3.88 4.80 8.70
C TYR A 146 3.22 3.81 7.72
N ALA A 147 2.76 2.66 8.20
CA ALA A 147 2.10 1.66 7.36
C ALA A 147 0.76 2.19 6.79
N LYS A 148 0.00 2.93 7.59
CA LYS A 148 -1.23 3.60 7.15
C LYS A 148 -0.95 4.61 6.05
N ARG A 149 0.05 5.48 6.24
CA ARG A 149 0.47 6.44 5.21
C ARG A 149 0.96 5.74 3.94
N ALA A 150 1.72 4.65 4.06
CA ALA A 150 2.15 3.87 2.90
C ALA A 150 0.95 3.36 2.08
N LEU A 151 -0.08 2.85 2.77
CA LEU A 151 -1.30 2.36 2.16
C LEU A 151 -2.10 3.48 1.48
N GLU A 152 -2.24 4.64 2.13
CA GLU A 152 -2.89 5.83 1.56
C GLU A 152 -2.20 6.33 0.28
N LYS A 153 -0.87 6.16 0.19
CA LYS A 153 -0.08 6.54 -0.99
C LYS A 153 -0.13 5.50 -2.10
N ASN A 154 -0.22 4.21 -1.76
CA ASN A 154 -0.32 3.13 -2.74
C ASN A 154 -1.15 1.94 -2.25
N GLU A 155 -2.46 1.99 -2.50
CA GLU A 155 -3.40 0.89 -2.22
C GLU A 155 -3.19 -0.35 -3.09
N SER A 156 -2.36 -0.27 -4.13
CA SER A 156 -2.00 -1.43 -4.98
C SER A 156 -0.73 -2.14 -4.52
N SER A 157 -0.07 -1.66 -3.46
CA SER A 157 1.13 -2.30 -2.90
C SER A 157 0.75 -3.43 -1.94
N PHE A 158 1.09 -4.67 -2.32
CA PHE A 158 0.91 -5.83 -1.43
C PHE A 158 1.66 -5.66 -0.10
N ALA A 159 2.85 -5.03 -0.13
CA ALA A 159 3.68 -4.81 1.03
C ALA A 159 3.05 -3.80 1.99
N ALA A 160 2.44 -2.73 1.48
CA ALA A 160 1.70 -1.77 2.30
C ALA A 160 0.50 -2.43 3.00
N HIS A 161 -0.28 -3.24 2.26
CA HIS A 161 -1.36 -4.04 2.84
C HIS A 161 -0.88 -5.00 3.94
N LYS A 162 0.21 -5.74 3.68
CA LYS A 162 0.81 -6.66 4.65
C LYS A 162 1.25 -5.95 5.93
N TRP A 163 2.06 -4.89 5.80
CA TRP A 163 2.59 -4.19 6.96
C TRP A 163 1.52 -3.44 7.74
N TYR A 164 0.50 -2.91 7.07
CA TYR A 164 -0.64 -2.30 7.74
C TYR A 164 -1.40 -3.32 8.61
N ALA A 165 -1.69 -4.50 8.07
CA ALA A 165 -2.35 -5.58 8.82
C ALA A 165 -1.53 -6.04 10.04
N ILE A 166 -0.21 -6.20 9.88
CA ILE A 166 0.71 -6.56 10.96
C ILE A 166 0.71 -5.49 12.05
N CYS A 167 0.88 -4.22 11.70
CA CYS A 167 0.95 -3.13 12.68
C CYS A 167 -0.38 -2.92 13.42
N ILE A 168 -1.54 -3.13 12.76
CA ILE A 168 -2.83 -3.11 13.45
C ILE A 168 -2.91 -4.24 14.49
N SER A 169 -2.42 -5.43 14.13
CA SER A 169 -2.38 -6.56 15.06
C SER A 169 -1.49 -6.26 16.28
N ASP A 170 -0.30 -5.70 16.07
CA ASP A 170 0.64 -5.35 17.13
C ASP A 170 0.06 -4.25 18.06
N VAL A 171 -0.58 -3.21 17.51
CA VAL A 171 -1.26 -2.19 18.32
C VAL A 171 -2.38 -2.79 19.18
N GLY A 172 -3.06 -3.82 18.67
CA GLY A 172 -4.08 -4.56 19.40
C GLY A 172 -3.56 -5.19 20.70
N ASP A 173 -2.27 -5.52 20.81
CA ASP A 173 -1.66 -6.01 22.05
C ASP A 173 -1.72 -4.97 23.18
N TYR A 174 -1.65 -3.68 22.82
CA TYR A 174 -1.70 -2.57 23.77
C TYR A 174 -3.11 -2.02 24.02
N GLU A 175 -4.02 -2.11 23.04
CA GLU A 175 -5.41 -1.65 23.16
C GLU A 175 -6.35 -2.68 23.81
N GLY A 176 -5.90 -3.94 23.88
CA GLY A 176 -6.58 -5.03 24.56
C GLY A 176 -7.56 -5.82 23.68
N ILE A 177 -8.17 -6.84 24.29
CA ILE A 177 -8.92 -7.89 23.58
C ILE A 177 -10.08 -7.33 22.75
N LYS A 178 -10.77 -6.28 23.22
CA LYS A 178 -11.89 -5.68 22.49
C LYS A 178 -11.42 -5.07 21.17
N ALA A 179 -10.30 -4.35 21.16
CA ALA A 179 -9.73 -3.75 19.97
C ALA A 179 -9.21 -4.82 19.00
N LYS A 180 -8.51 -5.86 19.50
CA LYS A 180 -8.08 -7.01 18.68
C LYS A 180 -9.24 -7.65 17.92
N ILE A 181 -10.35 -7.90 18.61
CA ILE A 181 -11.54 -8.49 17.99
C ILE A 181 -12.18 -7.49 17.02
N ALA A 182 -12.29 -6.21 17.38
CA ALA A 182 -12.87 -5.18 16.52
C ALA A 182 -12.10 -5.01 15.19
N ASN A 183 -10.77 -5.12 15.22
CA ASN A 183 -9.91 -4.99 14.05
C ASN A 183 -9.71 -6.30 13.26
N ALA A 184 -10.26 -7.41 13.74
CA ALA A 184 -10.04 -8.75 13.16
C ALA A 184 -10.38 -8.84 11.67
N TYR A 185 -11.51 -8.26 11.26
CA TYR A 185 -11.95 -8.26 9.86
C TYR A 185 -11.07 -7.37 9.00
N THR A 186 -10.72 -6.18 9.48
CA THR A 186 -9.79 -5.28 8.79
C THR A 186 -8.46 -5.98 8.52
N ILE A 187 -7.87 -6.62 9.54
CA ILE A 187 -6.62 -7.39 9.39
C ILE A 187 -6.77 -8.48 8.32
N LYS A 188 -7.87 -9.24 8.37
CA LYS A 188 -8.17 -10.30 7.40
C LYS A 188 -8.24 -9.76 5.98
N GLU A 189 -9.01 -8.70 5.76
CA GLU A 189 -9.21 -8.07 4.45
C GLU A 189 -7.89 -7.58 3.85
N HIS A 190 -7.01 -6.98 4.66
CA HIS A 190 -5.71 -6.54 4.19
C HIS A 190 -4.76 -7.70 3.86
N PHE A 191 -4.79 -8.81 4.62
CA PHE A 191 -4.02 -10.00 4.26
C PHE A 191 -4.55 -10.68 3.00
N GLU A 192 -5.87 -10.82 2.85
CA GLU A 192 -6.48 -11.33 1.61
C GLU A 192 -6.08 -10.46 0.43
N LYS A 193 -6.13 -9.12 0.59
CA LYS A 193 -5.71 -8.20 -0.46
C LYS A 193 -4.23 -8.29 -0.80
N ALA A 194 -3.35 -8.44 0.20
CA ALA A 194 -1.93 -8.67 -0.03
C ALA A 194 -1.67 -9.96 -0.82
N ILE A 195 -2.41 -11.04 -0.52
CA ILE A 195 -2.32 -12.33 -1.23
C ILE A 195 -2.88 -12.20 -2.66
N GLU A 196 -3.96 -11.45 -2.88
CA GLU A 196 -4.48 -11.16 -4.23
C GLU A 196 -3.46 -10.42 -5.09
N LEU A 197 -2.81 -9.41 -4.51
CA LEU A 197 -1.83 -8.56 -5.21
C LEU A 197 -0.50 -9.30 -5.45
N ASN A 198 -0.06 -10.12 -4.50
CA ASN A 198 1.13 -10.96 -4.64
C ASN A 198 0.89 -12.36 -4.07
N PRO A 199 0.40 -13.32 -4.88
CA PRO A 199 0.11 -14.67 -4.43
C PRO A 199 1.35 -15.51 -4.12
N LYS A 200 2.56 -14.98 -4.36
CA LYS A 200 3.82 -15.65 -4.03
C LYS A 200 4.42 -15.19 -2.70
N ASP A 201 3.83 -14.19 -2.05
CA ASP A 201 4.31 -13.71 -0.76
C ASP A 201 3.95 -14.71 0.35
N ALA A 202 4.86 -15.64 0.59
CA ALA A 202 4.70 -16.68 1.61
C ALA A 202 4.41 -16.10 3.01
N THR A 203 4.94 -14.91 3.32
CA THR A 203 4.67 -14.23 4.60
C THR A 203 3.19 -13.87 4.75
N SER A 204 2.57 -13.23 3.75
CA SER A 204 1.13 -12.89 3.82
C SER A 204 0.25 -14.14 3.92
N ILE A 205 0.59 -15.20 3.17
CA ILE A 205 -0.13 -16.47 3.22
C ILE A 205 0.00 -17.12 4.61
N HIS A 206 1.20 -17.14 5.17
CA HIS A 206 1.45 -17.67 6.50
C HIS A 206 0.70 -16.88 7.59
N LEU A 207 0.71 -15.55 7.53
CA LEU A 207 -0.01 -14.68 8.47
C LEU A 207 -1.54 -14.87 8.39
N MET A 208 -2.07 -15.15 7.20
CA MET A 208 -3.47 -15.55 7.05
C MET A 208 -3.76 -16.89 7.74
N GLY A 209 -2.82 -17.84 7.68
CA GLY A 209 -2.90 -19.09 8.46
C GLY A 209 -2.90 -18.84 9.97
N ILE A 210 -2.06 -17.93 10.47
CA ILE A 210 -2.05 -17.51 11.88
C ILE A 210 -3.40 -16.88 12.27
N TRP A 211 -3.96 -16.04 11.41
CA TRP A 211 -5.29 -15.46 11.62
C TRP A 211 -6.34 -16.59 11.77
N CYS A 212 -6.42 -17.52 10.82
CA CYS A 212 -7.33 -18.66 10.87
C CYS A 212 -7.18 -19.47 12.16
N TYR A 213 -5.94 -19.80 12.53
CA TYR A 213 -5.63 -20.55 13.75
C TYR A 213 -6.11 -19.81 15.01
N THR A 214 -5.83 -18.50 15.09
CA THR A 214 -6.21 -17.66 16.24
C THR A 214 -7.73 -17.64 16.46
N PHE A 215 -8.52 -17.57 15.39
CA PHE A 215 -9.99 -17.57 15.50
C PHE A 215 -10.58 -18.98 15.66
N ALA A 216 -9.90 -20.03 15.19
CA ALA A 216 -10.26 -21.41 15.49
C ALA A 216 -10.05 -21.74 16.98
N GLU A 217 -8.93 -21.30 17.56
CA GLU A 217 -8.59 -21.50 18.98
C GLU A 217 -9.26 -20.48 19.93
N MET A 218 -10.06 -19.54 19.40
CA MET A 218 -10.63 -18.45 20.18
C MET A 218 -11.42 -18.96 21.41
N PRO A 219 -11.03 -18.56 22.64
CA PRO A 219 -11.74 -18.92 23.86
C PRO A 219 -13.20 -18.49 23.86
N TRP A 220 -14.05 -19.26 24.56
CA TRP A 220 -15.50 -19.04 24.57
C TRP A 220 -15.90 -17.61 25.00
N TYR A 221 -15.16 -16.97 25.91
CA TYR A 221 -15.46 -15.63 26.39
C TYR A 221 -15.13 -14.56 25.34
N GLN A 222 -14.03 -14.72 24.60
CA GLN A 222 -13.69 -13.86 23.46
C GLN A 222 -14.74 -13.98 22.35
N ARG A 223 -15.23 -15.20 22.10
CA ARG A 223 -16.33 -15.44 21.16
C ARG A 223 -17.62 -14.72 21.56
N ARG A 224 -17.90 -14.55 22.86
CA ARG A 224 -19.03 -13.74 23.34
C ARG A 224 -18.82 -12.25 23.04
N ILE A 225 -17.63 -11.72 23.27
CA ILE A 225 -17.28 -10.33 22.94
C ILE A 225 -17.45 -10.10 21.43
N ALA A 226 -16.96 -11.03 20.61
CA ALA A 226 -17.09 -10.98 19.16
C ALA A 226 -18.55 -10.93 18.69
N LYS A 227 -19.46 -11.71 19.31
CA LYS A 227 -20.90 -11.67 19.01
C LYS A 227 -21.59 -10.36 19.41
N VAL A 228 -21.01 -9.60 20.34
CA VAL A 228 -21.53 -8.27 20.72
C VAL A 228 -21.06 -7.22 19.71
N LEU A 229 -19.82 -7.34 19.23
CA LEU A 229 -19.25 -6.40 18.27
C LEU A 229 -19.76 -6.64 16.84
N PHE A 230 -20.02 -7.89 16.48
CA PHE A 230 -20.41 -8.28 15.13
C PHE A 230 -21.65 -9.18 15.13
N ALA A 231 -22.48 -9.01 14.10
CA ALA A 231 -23.63 -9.89 13.86
C ALA A 231 -23.19 -11.34 13.61
N ALA A 232 -22.09 -11.51 12.86
CA ALA A 232 -21.38 -12.78 12.72
C ALA A 232 -19.97 -12.58 13.29
N PRO A 233 -19.56 -13.33 14.33
CA PRO A 233 -18.21 -13.21 14.87
C PRO A 233 -17.18 -13.77 13.88
N PRO A 234 -15.94 -13.22 13.83
CA PRO A 234 -14.86 -13.83 13.08
C PRO A 234 -14.62 -15.24 13.61
N SER A 235 -14.71 -16.22 12.71
CA SER A 235 -14.51 -17.64 13.00
C SER A 235 -13.81 -18.29 11.82
N SER A 236 -12.98 -19.28 12.10
CA SER A 236 -12.27 -20.09 11.11
C SER A 236 -12.06 -21.50 11.68
N THR A 237 -11.57 -22.42 10.86
CA THR A 237 -11.28 -23.80 11.28
C THR A 237 -9.80 -24.13 11.21
N TYR A 238 -9.38 -25.19 11.91
CA TYR A 238 -7.99 -25.66 11.87
C TYR A 238 -7.60 -26.14 10.47
N GLU A 239 -8.55 -26.69 9.69
CA GLU A 239 -8.32 -27.12 8.31
C GLU A 239 -8.00 -25.94 7.39
N GLU A 240 -8.69 -24.81 7.56
CA GLU A 240 -8.39 -23.58 6.80
C GLU A 240 -6.98 -23.08 7.13
N ALA A 241 -6.61 -23.04 8.42
CA ALA A 241 -5.28 -22.63 8.85
C ALA A 241 -4.18 -23.52 8.26
N LEU A 242 -4.35 -24.85 8.33
CA LEU A 242 -3.42 -25.81 7.74
C LEU A 242 -3.31 -25.64 6.21
N GLY A 243 -4.43 -25.36 5.53
CA GLY A 243 -4.43 -25.07 4.10
C GLY A 243 -3.55 -23.87 3.74
N TYR A 244 -3.62 -22.79 4.52
CA TYR A 244 -2.76 -21.63 4.35
C TYR A 244 -1.28 -21.93 4.66
N PHE A 245 -0.99 -22.64 5.75
CA PHE A 245 0.40 -23.00 6.09
C PHE A 245 1.06 -23.87 5.02
N HIS A 246 0.34 -24.86 4.48
CA HIS A 246 0.86 -25.67 3.38
C HIS A 246 1.12 -24.87 2.11
N ARG A 247 0.23 -23.93 1.76
CA ARG A 247 0.47 -23.02 0.63
C ARG A 247 1.72 -22.17 0.84
N ALA A 248 1.88 -21.59 2.02
CA ALA A 248 3.06 -20.79 2.35
C ALA A 248 4.36 -21.61 2.20
N GLU A 249 4.39 -22.85 2.69
CA GLU A 249 5.56 -23.72 2.52
C GLU A 249 5.82 -24.09 1.06
N GLN A 250 4.77 -24.36 0.28
CA GLN A 250 4.88 -24.71 -1.14
C GLN A 250 5.42 -23.57 -1.99
N ASP A 251 5.27 -22.31 -1.58
CA ASP A 251 5.80 -21.16 -2.32
C ASP A 251 7.24 -20.80 -1.89
N VAL A 252 7.63 -21.12 -0.65
CA VAL A 252 9.03 -20.97 -0.17
C VAL A 252 9.95 -22.03 -0.78
N ARG A 253 9.48 -23.29 -0.90
CA ARG A 253 10.31 -24.41 -1.37
C ARG A 253 10.84 -24.23 -2.81
N PRO A 254 10.06 -23.75 -3.82
CA PRO A 254 10.55 -23.50 -5.17
C PRO A 254 11.70 -22.48 -5.22
N PHE A 255 11.71 -21.50 -4.32
CA PHE A 255 12.76 -20.48 -4.24
C PHE A 255 14.06 -21.04 -3.65
N VAL A 256 13.97 -21.89 -2.62
CA VAL A 256 15.12 -22.48 -1.92
C VAL A 256 15.85 -23.54 -2.78
N PHE A 257 15.16 -24.23 -3.70
CA PHE A 257 15.77 -25.28 -4.52
C PHE A 257 16.35 -24.82 -5.88
N SER A 258 16.24 -23.53 -6.24
CA SER A 258 16.75 -23.04 -7.54
C SER A 258 18.16 -22.46 -7.49
N LYS A 259 18.77 -22.23 -6.33
CA LYS A 259 20.16 -21.79 -6.23
C LYS A 259 20.67 -21.98 -4.81
N ASP A 260 21.73 -22.76 -4.67
CA ASP A 260 22.62 -22.72 -3.50
C ASP A 260 23.00 -21.26 -3.17
N HIS A 261 22.35 -20.66 -2.17
CA HIS A 261 22.89 -19.50 -1.46
C HIS A 261 22.48 -19.55 0.01
N LEU A 262 23.51 -19.67 0.83
CA LEU A 262 23.51 -19.83 2.27
C LEU A 262 22.95 -18.61 3.01
N MET A 263 22.33 -18.90 4.16
CA MET A 263 22.29 -18.09 5.39
C MET A 263 21.53 -16.75 5.33
N GLY A 264 20.39 -16.68 6.03
CA GLY A 264 19.78 -15.38 6.38
C GLY A 264 18.52 -15.47 7.22
N SER A 265 17.64 -16.44 6.96
CA SER A 265 16.46 -16.67 7.80
C SER A 265 16.78 -17.71 8.86
N ARG A 266 17.12 -17.26 10.08
CA ARG A 266 17.09 -18.11 11.28
C ARG A 266 15.75 -18.87 11.31
N PRO A 267 15.74 -20.16 11.70
CA PRO A 267 14.61 -21.04 11.48
C PRO A 267 13.53 -20.78 12.53
N LEU A 268 12.60 -19.86 12.23
CA LEU A 268 11.29 -19.82 12.90
C LEU A 268 10.35 -20.92 12.37
N LEU A 269 10.76 -21.66 11.32
CA LEU A 269 9.90 -22.60 10.60
C LEU A 269 10.13 -24.09 10.89
N SER A 270 11.12 -24.48 11.71
CA SER A 270 11.43 -25.92 11.90
C SER A 270 11.28 -26.45 13.33
N GLY A 271 11.08 -25.59 14.34
CA GLY A 271 11.01 -26.02 15.73
C GLY A 271 9.62 -26.46 16.20
N GLU A 272 8.57 -25.80 15.72
CA GLU A 272 7.22 -25.95 16.28
C GLU A 272 6.30 -26.89 15.52
N LEU A 273 6.65 -27.33 14.30
CA LEU A 273 5.85 -28.32 13.54
C LEU A 273 6.27 -29.76 13.81
N GLN A 274 7.48 -30.01 14.31
CA GLN A 274 7.97 -31.36 14.59
C GLN A 274 7.36 -31.97 15.86
N SER A 275 6.82 -31.14 16.78
CA SER A 275 6.09 -31.64 17.96
C SER A 275 4.63 -32.01 17.68
N TRP A 276 4.07 -31.58 16.55
CA TRP A 276 2.67 -31.84 16.17
C TRP A 276 2.50 -33.00 15.18
N ALA A 277 3.59 -33.45 14.56
CA ALA A 277 3.64 -34.67 13.76
C ALA A 277 4.13 -35.87 14.61
N GLY A 278 3.38 -36.20 15.67
CA GLY A 278 3.49 -37.45 16.43
C GLY A 278 2.37 -38.43 16.05
N PRO A 279 2.59 -39.76 16.12
CA PRO A 279 1.85 -40.73 15.33
C PRO A 279 0.40 -40.92 15.77
N SER A 280 -0.45 -41.13 14.76
CA SER A 280 -1.82 -41.62 14.87
C SER A 280 -1.94 -42.86 15.76
N SER A 281 -2.41 -42.70 16.99
CA SER A 281 -3.20 -43.69 17.72
C SER A 281 -3.73 -43.08 19.02
N GLY A 282 -5.03 -43.23 19.26
CA GLY A 282 -5.78 -42.53 20.29
C GLY A 282 -5.25 -42.67 21.71
N ALA A 283 -5.25 -41.55 22.43
CA ALA A 283 -5.34 -41.48 23.88
C ALA A 283 -5.87 -40.09 24.27
N THR A 284 -6.83 -40.05 25.19
CA THR A 284 -7.42 -38.85 25.80
C THR A 284 -6.37 -37.91 26.42
N PRO A 285 -6.59 -36.58 26.42
CA PRO A 285 -5.63 -35.64 27.03
C PRO A 285 -5.68 -35.75 28.57
N PRO A 286 -4.53 -35.68 29.26
CA PRO A 286 -4.51 -35.66 30.72
C PRO A 286 -4.87 -34.27 31.23
N SER A 287 -5.71 -34.26 32.26
CA SER A 287 -5.96 -33.14 33.15
C SER A 287 -4.68 -32.81 33.94
N CYS A 288 -4.18 -31.58 33.82
CA CYS A 288 -3.21 -31.03 34.79
C CYS A 288 -3.67 -29.65 35.24
N PHE A 289 -4.53 -29.68 36.27
CA PHE A 289 -4.57 -28.68 37.32
C PHE A 289 -3.55 -29.11 38.39
N GLU A 290 -2.90 -28.13 39.04
CA GLU A 290 -2.14 -28.17 40.30
C GLU A 290 -0.61 -28.00 40.30
N ARG A 291 -0.21 -27.07 41.19
CA ARG A 291 1.11 -26.68 41.74
C ARG A 291 1.91 -25.68 40.90
N GLY A 292 2.12 -24.42 41.30
CA GLY A 292 2.06 -23.79 42.62
C GLY A 292 3.45 -23.73 43.24
N LEU A 293 4.21 -22.69 42.89
CA LEU A 293 5.16 -21.90 43.70
C LEU A 293 5.63 -20.71 42.86
#